data_AF-Q54HG2-F1
#
_entry.id   AF-Q54HG2-F1
#
_cell.length_a   1.000
_cell.length_b   1.000
_cell.length_c   1.000
_cell.angle_alpha   90.00
_cell.angle_beta   90.00
_cell.angle_gamma   90.00
#
_symmetry.space_group_name_H-M   'P 1'
#
loop_
_entity.id
_entity.type
_entity.pdbx_description
1 polymer ?
#
loop_
_entity_poly.entity_id
_entity_poly.type
_entity_poly.pdbx_seq_one_letter_code
_entity_poly.pdbx_strand_id
1 'polypeptide(L)'
;MAGKDWEIVQEKAFTAWVNSVLDKRGEKISDVGKDLSDGVKLIFFLELISSKKFNKKYDFEPKARINMIQNVALALKFLDEELKIKVQGIGSEDFVDNNKKMILGFLWTLYRKYRIAVISEGDKSSEEGLLLWCKNTTTGYDGVNITSFTKSFRDGLAFLALSHKFEPESFKFQEFEAMDPIARLNAAFDFAEKGLGVPKLLEAEEVMRGTTDERSLVLYTSLFFHAYRAKEEKARLESSKNEMANRLAGLENSLESEKVSREQLIKQKDQLNSLLASLESEGAEREKRLRELEAKLDETLKNLELEKLARMELEARLAKTEKDRAILELKLAEAIDEKSKLEQQIEATRIRGAAEAQGLGLLRKNLDTHVHDLLKWQKLTMENSSSSSIDDQIIVEVSGLPFGEQVKHLATKLEAENLAIMKLLNQKEDDLKAQKLKSSKSKK
;
A
#
# COMPACT_ATOMS: atom_id res chain seq x y z
N MET A 1 -54.18 -65.96 48.31
CA MET A 1 -53.88 -64.53 48.52
C MET A 1 -54.10 -63.69 47.24
N ALA A 2 -55.05 -64.07 46.37
CA ALA A 2 -55.17 -63.58 44.98
C ALA A 2 -56.01 -62.29 44.81
N GLY A 3 -55.86 -61.31 45.70
CA GLY A 3 -56.73 -60.11 45.72
C GLY A 3 -56.03 -58.76 45.78
N LYS A 4 -54.69 -58.75 45.89
CA LYS A 4 -53.91 -57.52 46.14
C LYS A 4 -52.74 -57.32 45.17
N ASP A 5 -52.67 -58.12 44.11
CA ASP A 5 -51.53 -58.08 43.19
C ASP A 5 -51.41 -56.71 42.51
N TRP A 6 -52.55 -56.08 42.19
CA TRP A 6 -52.59 -54.69 41.68
C TRP A 6 -52.02 -53.65 42.67
N GLU A 7 -52.17 -53.87 43.99
CA GLU A 7 -51.60 -52.97 45.01
C GLU A 7 -50.08 -53.03 44.95
N ILE A 8 -49.50 -54.23 44.80
CA ILE A 8 -48.05 -54.45 44.71
C ILE A 8 -47.48 -53.82 43.44
N VAL A 9 -48.14 -54.01 42.30
CA VAL A 9 -47.75 -53.40 41.00
C VAL A 9 -47.69 -51.88 41.13
N GLN A 10 -48.77 -51.27 41.61
CA GLN A 10 -48.86 -49.81 41.73
C GLN A 10 -47.92 -49.26 42.81
N GLU A 11 -47.76 -49.95 43.93
CA GLU A 11 -46.84 -49.56 45.01
C GLU A 11 -45.39 -49.51 44.50
N LYS A 12 -44.91 -50.55 43.81
CA LYS A 12 -43.58 -50.56 43.19
C LYS A 12 -43.42 -49.45 42.15
N ALA A 13 -44.39 -49.33 41.25
CA ALA A 13 -44.37 -48.32 40.18
C ALA A 13 -44.32 -46.90 40.71
N PHE A 14 -45.19 -46.57 41.68
CA PHE A 14 -45.25 -45.25 42.26
C PHE A 14 -44.06 -44.98 43.17
N THR A 15 -43.53 -45.97 43.88
CA THR A 15 -42.28 -45.81 44.64
C THR A 15 -41.13 -45.45 43.72
N ALA A 16 -40.96 -46.17 42.61
CA ALA A 16 -39.94 -45.86 41.60
C ALA A 16 -40.16 -44.47 40.99
N TRP A 17 -41.41 -44.12 40.69
CA TRP A 17 -41.75 -42.81 40.13
C TRP A 17 -41.49 -41.66 41.11
N VAL A 18 -41.95 -41.76 42.35
CA VAL A 18 -41.73 -40.76 43.39
C VAL A 18 -40.23 -40.61 43.65
N ASN A 19 -39.47 -41.70 43.71
CA ASN A 19 -38.01 -41.65 43.80
C ASN A 19 -37.38 -40.94 42.59
N SER A 20 -37.84 -41.19 41.36
CA SER A 20 -37.31 -40.48 40.17
C SER A 20 -37.52 -38.96 40.20
N VAL A 21 -38.48 -38.49 41.01
CA VAL A 21 -38.74 -37.07 41.23
C VAL A 21 -37.94 -36.57 42.43
N LEU A 22 -37.99 -37.25 43.58
CA LEU A 22 -37.35 -36.86 44.82
C LEU A 22 -35.81 -36.89 44.77
N ASP A 23 -35.23 -37.71 43.90
CA ASP A 23 -33.77 -37.78 43.69
C ASP A 23 -33.17 -36.40 43.34
N LYS A 24 -33.98 -35.51 42.73
CA LYS A 24 -33.61 -34.10 42.46
C LYS A 24 -33.33 -33.27 43.73
N ARG A 25 -33.78 -33.73 44.89
CA ARG A 25 -33.50 -33.16 46.22
C ARG A 25 -32.59 -34.04 47.08
N GLY A 26 -32.08 -35.15 46.54
CA GLY A 26 -31.34 -36.15 47.30
C GLY A 26 -32.20 -36.92 48.30
N GLU A 27 -33.53 -36.94 48.10
CA GLU A 27 -34.48 -37.63 48.96
C GLU A 27 -34.90 -38.96 48.33
N LYS A 28 -35.19 -39.96 49.18
CA LYS A 28 -35.60 -41.29 48.73
C LYS A 28 -36.63 -41.90 49.67
N ILE A 29 -37.51 -42.71 49.11
CA ILE A 29 -38.50 -43.51 49.82
C ILE A 29 -38.34 -45.00 49.47
N SER A 30 -38.79 -45.84 50.38
CA SER A 30 -38.85 -47.30 50.22
C SER A 30 -40.28 -47.79 50.04
N ASP A 31 -41.26 -47.15 50.69
CA ASP A 31 -42.69 -47.50 50.60
C ASP A 31 -43.53 -46.21 50.49
N VAL A 32 -44.22 -46.03 49.36
CA VAL A 32 -45.12 -44.86 49.15
C VAL A 32 -46.28 -44.77 50.14
N GLY A 33 -46.75 -45.89 50.69
CA GLY A 33 -47.81 -45.90 51.69
C GLY A 33 -47.35 -45.38 53.05
N LYS A 34 -46.09 -45.66 53.41
CA LYS A 34 -45.53 -45.29 54.72
C LYS A 34 -44.71 -44.00 54.68
N ASP A 35 -43.81 -43.83 53.72
CA ASP A 35 -42.79 -42.80 53.77
C ASP A 35 -43.29 -41.40 53.35
N LEU A 36 -44.56 -41.31 52.92
CA LEU A 36 -45.28 -40.06 52.66
C LEU A 36 -46.15 -39.62 53.85
N SER A 37 -46.23 -40.41 54.93
CA SER A 37 -47.16 -40.19 56.04
C SER A 37 -46.91 -38.92 56.83
N ASP A 38 -45.65 -38.45 56.86
CA ASP A 38 -45.25 -37.21 57.56
C ASP A 38 -45.59 -35.93 56.78
N GLY A 39 -45.99 -36.07 55.51
CA GLY A 39 -46.30 -34.98 54.58
C GLY A 39 -45.09 -34.23 54.01
N VAL A 40 -43.87 -34.39 54.55
CA VAL A 40 -42.69 -33.62 54.12
C VAL A 40 -42.26 -34.04 52.72
N LYS A 41 -42.05 -35.35 52.52
CA LYS A 41 -41.67 -35.88 51.20
C LYS A 41 -42.79 -35.73 50.18
N LEU A 42 -44.05 -35.75 50.63
CA LEU A 42 -45.21 -35.45 49.77
C LEU A 42 -45.15 -34.00 49.26
N ILE A 43 -44.87 -33.03 50.13
CA ILE A 43 -44.70 -31.62 49.74
C ILE A 43 -43.55 -31.47 48.74
N PHE A 44 -42.39 -32.08 49.02
CA PHE A 44 -41.24 -32.06 48.09
C PHE A 44 -41.61 -32.64 46.72
N PHE A 45 -42.29 -33.77 46.71
CA PHE A 45 -42.76 -34.41 45.49
C PHE A 45 -43.70 -33.50 44.70
N LEU A 46 -44.70 -32.90 45.34
CA LEU A 46 -45.66 -32.00 44.70
C LEU A 46 -45.01 -30.72 44.15
N GLU A 47 -44.06 -30.14 44.86
CA GLU A 47 -43.30 -28.98 44.38
C GLU A 47 -42.46 -29.33 43.15
N LEU A 48 -41.74 -30.46 43.18
CA LEU A 48 -40.87 -30.90 42.08
C LEU A 48 -41.63 -31.33 40.84
N ILE A 49 -42.74 -32.06 40.99
CA ILE A 49 -43.53 -32.54 39.84
C ILE A 49 -44.28 -31.40 39.14
N SER A 50 -44.77 -30.43 39.91
CA SER A 50 -45.50 -29.29 39.36
C SER A 50 -44.62 -28.14 38.89
N SER A 51 -43.33 -28.14 39.28
CA SER A 51 -42.42 -27.00 39.14
C SER A 51 -42.97 -25.70 39.76
N LYS A 52 -43.86 -25.80 40.77
CA LYS A 52 -44.41 -24.66 41.51
C LYS A 52 -43.93 -24.68 42.95
N LYS A 53 -43.51 -23.52 43.44
CA LYS A 53 -42.99 -23.35 44.80
C LYS A 53 -44.09 -23.54 45.85
N PHE A 54 -43.81 -24.34 46.88
CA PHE A 54 -44.67 -24.46 48.04
C PHE A 54 -44.43 -23.31 49.02
N ASN A 55 -45.33 -22.32 49.03
CA ASN A 55 -45.12 -21.07 49.78
C ASN A 55 -45.64 -21.09 51.23
N LYS A 56 -46.36 -22.15 51.64
CA LYS A 56 -46.91 -22.26 53.00
C LYS A 56 -45.84 -22.81 53.94
N LYS A 57 -45.79 -22.33 55.17
CA LYS A 57 -44.91 -22.88 56.21
C LYS A 57 -45.47 -24.24 56.67
N TYR A 58 -44.59 -25.22 56.81
CA TYR A 58 -44.90 -26.58 57.29
C TYR A 58 -43.77 -27.06 58.20
N ASP A 59 -44.02 -28.12 58.96
CA ASP A 59 -43.05 -28.70 59.88
C ASP A 59 -42.11 -29.64 59.10
N PHE A 60 -40.81 -29.41 59.13
CA PHE A 60 -39.84 -30.28 58.45
C PHE A 60 -39.54 -31.57 59.22
N GLU A 61 -39.84 -31.60 60.53
CA GLU A 61 -39.61 -32.76 61.41
C GLU A 61 -40.86 -33.05 62.27
N PRO A 62 -42.02 -33.36 61.64
CA PRO A 62 -43.26 -33.56 62.37
C PRO A 62 -43.21 -34.86 63.21
N LYS A 63 -43.15 -34.72 64.54
CA LYS A 63 -43.13 -35.86 65.47
C LYS A 63 -44.51 -36.30 65.94
N ALA A 64 -45.42 -35.35 66.12
CA ALA A 64 -46.78 -35.63 66.58
C ALA A 64 -47.72 -35.89 65.40
N ARG A 65 -48.66 -36.83 65.56
CA ARG A 65 -49.69 -37.16 64.55
C ARG A 65 -50.41 -35.91 64.03
N ILE A 66 -50.70 -34.95 64.91
CA ILE A 66 -51.34 -33.68 64.55
C ILE A 66 -50.49 -32.83 63.59
N ASN A 67 -49.17 -32.81 63.75
CA ASN A 67 -48.25 -32.09 62.84
C ASN A 67 -48.19 -32.78 61.47
N MET A 68 -48.17 -34.12 61.44
CA MET A 68 -48.19 -34.90 60.19
C MET A 68 -49.48 -34.63 59.40
N ILE A 69 -50.64 -34.66 60.08
CA ILE A 69 -51.94 -34.31 59.49
C ILE A 69 -51.93 -32.89 58.93
N GLN A 70 -51.35 -31.94 59.68
CA GLN A 70 -51.25 -30.56 59.24
C GLN A 70 -50.40 -30.42 57.97
N ASN A 71 -49.25 -31.09 57.89
CA ASN A 71 -48.41 -31.09 56.70
C ASN A 71 -49.14 -31.66 55.47
N VAL A 72 -49.79 -32.81 55.64
CA VAL A 72 -50.57 -33.44 54.56
C VAL A 72 -51.75 -32.54 54.15
N ALA A 73 -52.43 -31.89 55.10
CA ALA A 73 -53.51 -30.95 54.81
C ALA A 73 -53.02 -29.77 53.96
N LEU A 74 -51.83 -29.24 54.26
CA LEU A 74 -51.21 -28.19 53.46
C LEU A 74 -50.85 -28.69 52.05
N ALA A 75 -50.35 -29.93 51.92
CA ALA A 75 -50.05 -30.57 50.65
C ALA A 75 -51.31 -30.75 49.77
N LEU A 76 -52.40 -31.26 50.34
CA LEU A 76 -53.69 -31.41 49.66
C LEU A 76 -54.28 -30.04 49.28
N LYS A 77 -54.16 -29.04 50.14
CA LYS A 77 -54.60 -27.66 49.85
C LYS A 77 -53.80 -27.04 48.71
N PHE A 78 -52.49 -27.29 48.64
CA PHE A 78 -51.64 -26.86 47.51
C PHE A 78 -52.09 -27.54 46.21
N LEU A 79 -52.43 -28.82 46.25
CA LEU A 79 -52.92 -29.56 45.10
C LEU A 79 -54.23 -28.97 44.53
N ASP A 80 -55.19 -28.63 45.40
CA ASP A 80 -56.47 -28.05 44.98
C ASP A 80 -56.34 -26.57 44.56
N GLU A 81 -55.71 -25.73 45.39
CA GLU A 81 -55.63 -24.28 45.15
C GLU A 81 -54.65 -23.91 44.03
N GLU A 82 -53.44 -24.49 44.03
CA GLU A 82 -52.36 -24.09 43.13
C GLU A 82 -52.31 -24.96 41.88
N LEU A 83 -52.51 -26.28 42.01
CA LEU A 83 -52.41 -27.21 40.89
C LEU A 83 -53.75 -27.44 40.19
N LYS A 84 -54.87 -27.03 40.80
CA LYS A 84 -56.24 -27.23 40.30
C LYS A 84 -56.53 -28.71 40.02
N ILE A 85 -55.98 -29.61 40.84
CA ILE A 85 -56.18 -31.05 40.73
C ILE A 85 -57.13 -31.50 41.84
N LYS A 86 -58.32 -31.97 41.46
CA LYS A 86 -59.30 -32.51 42.39
C LYS A 86 -59.04 -33.99 42.64
N VAL A 87 -58.65 -34.33 43.86
CA VAL A 87 -58.55 -35.72 44.33
C VAL A 87 -59.82 -36.05 45.12
N GLN A 88 -60.52 -37.12 44.73
CA GLN A 88 -61.78 -37.50 45.36
C GLN A 88 -61.54 -38.49 46.50
N GLY A 89 -62.12 -38.20 47.65
CA GLY A 89 -62.26 -39.13 48.77
C GLY A 89 -61.06 -39.25 49.71
N ILE A 90 -59.90 -38.68 49.38
CA ILE A 90 -58.70 -38.77 50.23
C ILE A 90 -58.63 -37.62 51.25
N GLY A 91 -58.49 -37.97 52.53
CA GLY A 91 -58.23 -37.07 53.64
C GLY A 91 -56.77 -37.07 54.08
N SER A 92 -56.42 -36.16 54.98
CA SER A 92 -55.07 -36.12 55.54
C SER A 92 -54.77 -37.35 56.40
N GLU A 93 -55.78 -37.88 57.09
CA GLU A 93 -55.66 -39.08 57.92
C GLU A 93 -55.28 -40.32 57.09
N ASP A 94 -55.73 -40.40 55.84
CA ASP A 94 -55.43 -41.54 54.96
C ASP A 94 -53.91 -41.70 54.71
N PHE A 95 -53.15 -40.60 54.66
CA PHE A 95 -51.70 -40.67 54.55
C PHE A 95 -51.05 -41.05 55.88
N VAL A 96 -51.48 -40.39 56.96
CA VAL A 96 -50.86 -40.54 58.28
C VAL A 96 -51.10 -41.94 58.85
N ASP A 97 -52.26 -42.51 58.56
CA ASP A 97 -52.67 -43.85 59.02
C ASP A 97 -52.39 -44.95 57.97
N ASN A 98 -51.64 -44.65 56.90
CA ASN A 98 -51.22 -45.58 55.85
C ASN A 98 -52.37 -46.34 55.17
N ASN A 99 -53.41 -45.62 54.75
CA ASN A 99 -54.47 -46.15 53.91
C ASN A 99 -53.98 -46.34 52.48
N LYS A 100 -53.25 -47.44 52.23
CA LYS A 100 -52.62 -47.77 50.94
C LYS A 100 -53.55 -47.56 49.76
N LYS A 101 -54.80 -48.04 49.83
CA LYS A 101 -55.77 -47.92 48.73
C LYS A 101 -56.02 -46.46 48.33
N MET A 102 -56.14 -45.57 49.32
CA MET A 102 -56.38 -44.14 49.08
C MET A 102 -55.12 -43.46 48.56
N ILE A 103 -53.96 -43.76 49.15
CA ILE A 103 -52.65 -43.23 48.72
C ILE A 103 -52.35 -43.62 47.26
N LEU A 104 -52.56 -44.89 46.90
CA LEU A 104 -52.38 -45.36 45.51
C LEU A 104 -53.38 -44.68 44.56
N GLY A 105 -54.64 -44.49 44.97
CA GLY A 105 -55.63 -43.75 44.18
C GLY A 105 -55.25 -42.27 43.96
N PHE A 106 -54.66 -41.64 44.98
CA PHE A 106 -54.11 -40.29 44.89
C PHE A 106 -52.93 -40.23 43.92
N LEU A 107 -51.94 -41.11 44.08
CA LEU A 107 -50.76 -41.16 43.22
C LEU A 107 -51.13 -41.48 41.77
N TRP A 108 -52.13 -42.34 41.54
CA TRP A 108 -52.70 -42.59 40.21
C TRP A 108 -53.27 -41.32 39.57
N THR A 109 -53.98 -40.51 40.33
CA THR A 109 -54.54 -39.23 39.83
C THR A 109 -53.43 -38.29 39.37
N LEU A 110 -52.35 -38.20 40.14
CA LEU A 110 -51.17 -37.41 39.76
C LEU A 110 -50.44 -38.03 38.56
N TYR A 111 -50.26 -39.35 38.54
CA TYR A 111 -49.57 -40.05 37.47
C TYR A 111 -50.28 -39.82 36.14
N ARG A 112 -51.61 -39.98 36.12
CA ARG A 112 -52.39 -39.67 34.92
C ARG A 112 -52.20 -38.23 34.47
N LYS A 113 -52.22 -37.26 35.38
CA LYS A 113 -52.09 -35.84 35.02
C LYS A 113 -50.71 -35.49 34.45
N TYR A 114 -49.64 -36.00 35.04
CA TYR A 114 -48.26 -35.57 34.73
C TYR A 114 -47.49 -36.52 33.82
N ARG A 115 -47.91 -37.78 33.71
CA ARG A 115 -47.23 -38.81 32.91
C ARG A 115 -48.08 -39.26 31.73
N ILE A 116 -49.36 -39.55 31.94
CA ILE A 116 -50.25 -40.02 30.85
C ILE A 116 -50.78 -38.87 30.00
N ALA A 117 -51.36 -37.83 30.60
CA ALA A 117 -52.05 -36.76 29.87
C ALA A 117 -51.11 -35.92 28.97
N VAL A 118 -49.80 -36.00 29.21
CA VAL A 118 -48.77 -35.36 28.37
C VAL A 118 -48.37 -36.20 27.17
N ILE A 119 -48.81 -37.46 27.11
CA ILE A 119 -48.60 -38.34 25.97
C ILE A 119 -49.52 -37.88 24.85
N SER A 120 -48.91 -37.58 23.71
CA SER A 120 -49.60 -37.20 22.48
C SER A 120 -48.98 -37.98 21.33
N GLU A 121 -49.84 -38.57 20.50
CA GLU A 121 -49.46 -39.26 19.28
C GLU A 121 -50.51 -38.90 18.22
N GLY A 122 -50.09 -38.27 17.12
CA GLY A 122 -51.01 -37.74 16.12
C GLY A 122 -52.00 -36.72 16.70
N ASP A 123 -53.29 -36.96 16.51
CA ASP A 123 -54.43 -36.18 17.01
C ASP A 123 -54.95 -36.65 18.38
N LYS A 124 -54.34 -37.71 18.94
CA LYS A 124 -54.78 -38.35 20.18
C LYS A 124 -53.86 -38.00 21.34
N SER A 125 -54.44 -37.95 22.54
CA SER A 125 -53.69 -37.68 23.78
C SER A 125 -54.06 -38.65 24.91
N SER A 126 -53.33 -38.58 26.03
CA SER A 126 -53.59 -39.40 27.21
C SER A 126 -53.52 -40.90 26.92
N GLU A 127 -54.44 -41.72 27.43
CA GLU A 127 -54.48 -43.16 27.19
C GLU A 127 -54.67 -43.50 25.69
N GLU A 128 -55.46 -42.71 24.95
CA GLU A 128 -55.65 -42.94 23.52
C GLU A 128 -54.38 -42.64 22.71
N GLY A 129 -53.64 -41.59 23.11
CA GLY A 129 -52.33 -41.27 22.56
C GLY A 129 -51.31 -42.38 22.84
N LEU A 130 -51.29 -42.91 24.07
CA LEU A 130 -50.44 -44.05 24.42
C LEU A 130 -50.80 -45.30 23.60
N LEU A 131 -52.09 -45.59 23.43
CA LEU A 131 -52.55 -46.73 22.64
C LEU A 131 -52.16 -46.58 21.16
N LEU A 132 -52.30 -45.38 20.61
CA LEU A 132 -51.88 -45.08 19.24
C LEU A 132 -50.37 -45.18 19.07
N TRP A 133 -49.60 -44.69 20.05
CA TRP A 133 -48.14 -44.86 20.05
C TRP A 133 -47.75 -46.34 20.02
N CYS A 134 -48.42 -47.19 20.81
CA CYS A 134 -48.17 -48.62 20.79
C CYS A 134 -48.43 -49.22 19.40
N LYS A 135 -49.56 -48.87 18.77
CA LYS A 135 -49.90 -49.32 17.40
C LYS A 135 -48.83 -48.90 16.38
N ASN A 136 -48.44 -47.63 16.39
CA ASN A 136 -47.45 -47.10 15.46
C ASN A 136 -46.08 -47.75 15.67
N THR A 137 -45.67 -47.91 16.93
CA THR A 137 -44.37 -48.49 17.31
C THR A 137 -44.26 -49.97 16.93
N THR A 138 -45.38 -50.70 17.02
CA THR A 138 -45.48 -52.13 16.70
C THR A 138 -45.93 -52.43 15.26
N THR A 139 -46.00 -51.41 14.39
CA THR A 139 -46.28 -51.63 12.96
C THR A 139 -45.14 -52.43 12.33
N GLY A 140 -45.50 -53.50 11.61
CA GLY A 140 -44.56 -54.41 10.94
C GLY A 140 -44.18 -55.66 11.73
N TYR A 141 -44.72 -55.84 12.94
CA TYR A 141 -44.60 -57.10 13.69
C TYR A 141 -45.82 -57.99 13.43
N ASP A 142 -45.56 -59.19 12.94
CA ASP A 142 -46.61 -60.17 12.66
C ASP A 142 -47.35 -60.57 13.95
N GLY A 143 -48.67 -60.76 13.84
CA GLY A 143 -49.54 -61.13 14.96
C GLY A 143 -49.86 -60.02 15.96
N VAL A 144 -49.19 -58.86 15.92
CA VAL A 144 -49.41 -57.78 16.89
C VAL A 144 -50.62 -56.93 16.50
N ASN A 145 -51.71 -57.02 17.27
CA ASN A 145 -52.90 -56.18 17.10
C ASN A 145 -53.34 -55.51 18.42
N ILE A 146 -52.93 -54.25 18.59
CA ILE A 146 -53.19 -53.48 19.81
C ILE A 146 -54.50 -52.69 19.66
N THR A 147 -55.56 -53.07 20.38
CA THR A 147 -56.87 -52.41 20.33
C THR A 147 -57.32 -51.86 21.69
N SER A 148 -56.78 -52.39 22.79
CA SER A 148 -57.11 -51.97 24.16
C SER A 148 -56.00 -52.36 25.13
N PHE A 149 -55.95 -51.71 26.31
CA PHE A 149 -55.08 -52.11 27.42
C PHE A 149 -55.67 -53.28 28.21
N THR A 150 -56.10 -54.32 27.52
CA THR A 150 -56.65 -55.54 28.11
C THR A 150 -56.25 -56.78 27.31
N LYS A 151 -57.09 -57.20 26.35
CA LYS A 151 -56.90 -58.45 25.59
C LYS A 151 -55.67 -58.42 24.69
N SER A 152 -55.32 -57.26 24.13
CA SER A 152 -54.21 -57.10 23.17
C SER A 152 -52.81 -57.34 23.75
N PHE A 153 -52.67 -57.38 25.07
CA PHE A 153 -51.38 -57.58 25.73
C PHE A 153 -51.23 -58.98 26.34
N ARG A 154 -52.29 -59.81 26.30
CA ARG A 154 -52.34 -61.11 27.01
C ARG A 154 -51.40 -62.17 26.42
N ASP A 155 -51.21 -62.16 25.11
CA ASP A 155 -50.32 -63.09 24.44
C ASP A 155 -48.84 -62.70 24.58
N GLY A 156 -48.53 -61.49 25.05
CA GLY A 156 -47.17 -60.97 25.17
C GLY A 156 -46.55 -60.44 23.87
N LEU A 157 -47.22 -60.57 22.72
CA LEU A 157 -46.66 -60.10 21.43
C LEU A 157 -46.49 -58.58 21.42
N ALA A 158 -47.46 -57.84 22.00
CA ALA A 158 -47.39 -56.38 22.11
C ALA A 158 -46.17 -55.93 22.93
N PHE A 159 -45.96 -56.49 24.13
CA PHE A 159 -44.80 -56.13 24.96
C PHE A 159 -43.48 -56.56 24.31
N LEU A 160 -43.45 -57.74 23.69
CA LEU A 160 -42.28 -58.22 22.97
C LEU A 160 -41.90 -57.29 21.82
N ALA A 161 -42.87 -56.83 21.04
CA ALA A 161 -42.65 -55.92 19.92
C ALA A 161 -42.19 -54.54 20.39
N LEU A 162 -42.75 -54.03 21.49
CA LEU A 162 -42.28 -52.78 22.12
C LEU A 162 -40.83 -52.89 22.61
N SER A 163 -40.45 -54.01 23.25
CA SER A 163 -39.07 -54.28 23.67
C SER A 163 -38.13 -54.39 22.45
N HIS A 164 -38.52 -55.15 21.42
CA HIS A 164 -37.72 -55.35 20.21
C HIS A 164 -37.52 -54.05 19.44
N LYS A 165 -38.57 -53.22 19.29
CA LYS A 165 -38.48 -51.97 18.51
C LYS A 165 -37.43 -51.02 19.07
N PHE A 166 -37.22 -51.06 20.37
CA PHE A 166 -36.25 -50.21 21.05
C PHE A 166 -34.80 -50.70 20.94
N GLU A 167 -34.62 -52.01 20.87
CA GLU A 167 -33.32 -52.65 20.76
C GLU A 167 -33.41 -53.85 19.81
N PRO A 168 -33.55 -53.61 18.49
CA PRO A 168 -33.76 -54.68 17.51
C PRO A 168 -32.61 -55.68 17.45
N GLU A 169 -31.43 -55.26 17.89
CA GLU A 169 -30.21 -56.09 17.93
C GLU A 169 -30.16 -57.01 19.16
N SER A 170 -31.02 -56.81 20.16
CA SER A 170 -30.97 -57.53 21.45
C SER A 170 -31.46 -58.98 21.32
N PHE A 171 -32.44 -59.22 20.47
CA PHE A 171 -33.02 -60.53 20.20
C PHE A 171 -33.79 -60.53 18.88
N LYS A 172 -34.05 -61.70 18.29
CA LYS A 172 -34.90 -61.79 17.09
C LYS A 172 -36.34 -62.05 17.48
N PHE A 173 -37.25 -61.17 17.07
CA PHE A 173 -38.67 -61.28 17.40
C PHE A 173 -39.29 -62.65 17.07
N GLN A 174 -38.98 -63.21 15.90
CA GLN A 174 -39.57 -64.46 15.39
C GLN A 174 -39.21 -65.69 16.25
N GLU A 175 -38.08 -65.66 16.96
CA GLU A 175 -37.66 -66.76 17.84
C GLU A 175 -38.56 -66.88 19.08
N PHE A 176 -39.20 -65.78 19.49
CA PHE A 176 -40.08 -65.71 20.66
C PHE A 176 -41.57 -65.68 20.28
N GLU A 177 -41.88 -65.39 19.01
CA GLU A 177 -43.25 -65.40 18.48
C GLU A 177 -43.90 -66.79 18.61
N ALA A 178 -43.14 -67.86 18.46
CA ALA A 178 -43.64 -69.24 18.57
C ALA A 178 -43.70 -69.80 20.01
N MET A 179 -43.16 -69.07 21.00
CA MET A 179 -43.15 -69.51 22.40
C MET A 179 -44.53 -69.46 23.05
N ASP A 180 -44.70 -70.16 24.17
CA ASP A 180 -45.90 -70.02 24.97
C ASP A 180 -46.05 -68.57 25.49
N PRO A 181 -47.29 -68.07 25.70
CA PRO A 181 -47.52 -66.68 26.10
C PRO A 181 -46.82 -66.28 27.40
N ILE A 182 -46.68 -67.19 28.37
CA ILE A 182 -46.06 -66.88 29.66
C ILE A 182 -44.54 -66.67 29.47
N ALA A 183 -43.87 -67.59 28.76
CA ALA A 183 -42.46 -67.44 28.41
C ALA A 183 -42.21 -66.17 27.59
N ARG A 184 -43.10 -65.85 26.64
CA ARG A 184 -43.01 -64.65 25.80
C ARG A 184 -43.11 -63.36 26.63
N LEU A 185 -44.05 -63.30 27.57
CA LEU A 185 -44.22 -62.17 28.49
C LEU A 185 -42.99 -61.99 29.39
N ASN A 186 -42.50 -63.07 29.99
CA ASN A 186 -41.30 -63.03 30.82
C ASN A 186 -40.07 -62.53 30.04
N ALA A 187 -39.87 -63.04 28.82
CA ALA A 187 -38.82 -62.57 27.94
C ALA A 187 -38.98 -61.07 27.60
N ALA A 188 -40.18 -60.62 27.25
CA ALA A 188 -40.45 -59.22 26.97
C ALA A 188 -40.12 -58.31 28.16
N PHE A 189 -40.46 -58.74 29.38
CA PHE A 189 -40.16 -58.01 30.62
C PHE A 189 -38.66 -58.02 30.95
N ASP A 190 -37.95 -59.13 30.70
CA ASP A 190 -36.49 -59.23 30.82
C ASP A 190 -35.77 -58.26 29.87
N PHE A 191 -36.20 -58.23 28.60
CA PHE A 191 -35.63 -57.32 27.60
C PHE A 191 -35.91 -55.86 27.95
N ALA A 192 -37.11 -55.55 28.46
CA ALA A 192 -37.45 -54.21 28.89
C ALA A 192 -36.63 -53.76 30.11
N GLU A 193 -36.41 -54.63 31.09
CA GLU A 193 -35.59 -54.31 32.26
C GLU A 193 -34.12 -54.08 31.87
N LYS A 194 -33.54 -54.98 31.07
CA LYS A 194 -32.13 -54.91 30.66
C LYS A 194 -31.85 -53.76 29.69
N GLY A 195 -32.72 -53.57 28.69
CA GLY A 195 -32.50 -52.61 27.60
C GLY A 195 -33.08 -51.22 27.88
N LEU A 196 -34.24 -51.12 28.53
CA LEU A 196 -34.95 -49.86 28.79
C LEU A 196 -34.85 -49.39 30.25
N GLY A 197 -34.43 -50.23 31.18
CA GLY A 197 -34.54 -49.95 32.61
C GLY A 197 -35.99 -49.92 33.10
N VAL A 198 -36.92 -50.54 32.37
CA VAL A 198 -38.33 -50.64 32.78
C VAL A 198 -38.48 -51.80 33.76
N PRO A 199 -38.82 -51.55 35.04
CA PRO A 199 -38.84 -52.59 36.07
C PRO A 199 -39.91 -53.64 35.79
N LYS A 200 -39.70 -54.89 36.18
CA LYS A 200 -40.75 -55.92 36.06
C LYS A 200 -41.84 -55.72 37.10
N LEU A 201 -42.97 -55.17 36.65
CA LEU A 201 -44.09 -54.84 37.53
C LEU A 201 -45.28 -55.79 37.40
N LEU A 202 -45.39 -56.53 36.29
CA LEU A 202 -46.50 -57.42 36.01
C LEU A 202 -46.04 -58.87 36.08
N GLU A 203 -46.91 -59.74 36.59
CA GLU A 203 -46.70 -61.19 36.56
C GLU A 203 -47.24 -61.76 35.24
N ALA A 204 -46.42 -62.53 34.52
CA ALA A 204 -46.76 -63.03 33.19
C ALA A 204 -48.04 -63.89 33.19
N GLU A 205 -48.24 -64.70 34.23
CA GLU A 205 -49.41 -65.56 34.35
C GLU A 205 -50.70 -64.75 34.55
N GLU A 206 -50.66 -63.61 35.23
CA GLU A 206 -51.82 -62.74 35.43
C GLU A 206 -52.21 -61.99 34.17
N VAL A 207 -51.20 -61.51 33.43
CA VAL A 207 -51.42 -60.86 32.14
C VAL A 207 -52.02 -61.85 31.15
N MET A 208 -51.49 -63.08 31.08
CA MET A 208 -52.00 -64.13 30.20
C MET A 208 -53.43 -64.54 30.56
N ARG A 209 -53.71 -64.81 31.85
CA ARG A 209 -55.09 -65.10 32.31
C ARG A 209 -56.04 -63.92 32.13
N GLY A 210 -55.50 -62.71 32.01
CA GLY A 210 -56.26 -61.49 31.88
C GLY A 210 -56.90 -61.02 33.18
N THR A 211 -56.28 -61.38 34.31
CA THR A 211 -56.67 -60.94 35.66
C THR A 211 -56.02 -59.62 36.06
N THR A 212 -54.95 -59.20 35.37
CA THR A 212 -54.35 -57.87 35.52
C THR A 212 -55.34 -56.78 35.11
N ASP A 213 -55.50 -55.77 35.95
CA ASP A 213 -56.40 -54.67 35.68
C ASP A 213 -55.85 -53.71 34.61
N GLU A 214 -56.76 -53.00 33.95
CA GLU A 214 -56.41 -52.06 32.87
C GLU A 214 -55.50 -50.93 33.35
N ARG A 215 -55.62 -50.46 34.60
CA ARG A 215 -54.75 -49.37 35.10
C ARG A 215 -53.33 -49.85 35.24
N SER A 216 -53.12 -51.07 35.72
CA SER A 216 -51.79 -51.69 35.80
C SER A 216 -51.16 -51.87 34.41
N LEU A 217 -51.95 -52.24 33.38
CA LEU A 217 -51.47 -52.33 32.00
C LEU A 217 -51.14 -50.96 31.40
N VAL A 218 -51.98 -49.94 31.60
CA VAL A 218 -51.70 -48.55 31.17
C VAL A 218 -50.44 -48.03 31.86
N LEU A 219 -50.33 -48.22 33.17
CA LEU A 219 -49.17 -47.81 33.96
C LEU A 219 -47.90 -48.43 33.40
N TYR A 220 -47.88 -49.75 33.26
CA TYR A 220 -46.70 -50.45 32.78
C TYR A 220 -46.34 -50.05 31.34
N THR A 221 -47.31 -49.98 30.44
CA THR A 221 -47.09 -49.58 29.05
C THR A 221 -46.58 -48.14 28.93
N SER A 222 -47.05 -47.24 29.80
CA SER A 222 -46.55 -45.87 29.83
C SER A 222 -45.09 -45.76 30.27
N LEU A 223 -44.58 -46.72 31.06
CA LEU A 223 -43.15 -46.78 31.38
C LEU A 223 -42.32 -47.06 30.12
N PHE A 224 -42.79 -47.94 29.22
CA PHE A 224 -42.15 -48.14 27.92
C PHE A 224 -42.12 -46.85 27.11
N PHE A 225 -43.25 -46.15 27.01
CA PHE A 225 -43.33 -44.87 26.28
C PHE A 225 -42.29 -43.87 26.79
N HIS A 226 -42.25 -43.67 28.12
CA HIS A 226 -41.35 -42.69 28.71
C HIS A 226 -39.87 -43.10 28.60
N ALA A 227 -39.55 -44.39 28.74
CA ALA A 227 -38.19 -44.90 28.52
C ALA A 227 -37.78 -44.74 27.05
N TYR A 228 -38.69 -44.99 26.12
CA TYR A 228 -38.47 -44.80 24.68
C TYR A 228 -38.14 -43.34 24.36
N ARG A 229 -39.01 -42.41 24.79
CA ARG A 229 -38.81 -40.96 24.60
C ARG A 229 -37.54 -40.45 25.27
N ALA A 230 -37.20 -40.95 26.46
CA ALA A 230 -35.96 -40.55 27.14
C ALA A 230 -34.70 -40.97 26.37
N LYS A 231 -34.67 -42.18 25.76
CA LYS A 231 -33.52 -42.60 24.93
C LYS A 231 -33.48 -41.85 23.59
N GLU A 232 -34.62 -41.61 22.94
CA GLU A 232 -34.67 -40.78 21.72
C GLU A 232 -34.12 -39.39 21.98
N GLU A 233 -34.54 -38.74 23.07
CA GLU A 233 -34.09 -37.40 23.43
C GLU A 233 -32.59 -37.41 23.77
N LYS A 234 -32.11 -38.41 24.52
CA LYS A 234 -30.68 -38.57 24.80
C LYS A 234 -29.86 -38.71 23.51
N ALA A 235 -30.30 -39.54 22.56
CA ALA A 235 -29.61 -39.73 21.28
C ALA A 235 -29.62 -38.45 20.42
N ARG A 236 -30.73 -37.69 20.40
CA ARG A 236 -30.81 -36.40 19.72
C ARG A 236 -29.85 -35.37 20.33
N LEU A 237 -29.82 -35.26 21.66
CA LEU A 237 -28.92 -34.37 22.37
C LEU A 237 -27.45 -34.73 22.14
N GLU A 238 -27.12 -36.03 22.10
CA GLU A 238 -25.76 -36.51 21.83
C GLU A 238 -25.33 -36.22 20.38
N SER A 239 -26.22 -36.42 19.40
CA SER A 239 -25.98 -36.03 18.01
C SER A 239 -25.75 -34.52 17.87
N SER A 240 -26.60 -33.70 18.50
CA SER A 240 -26.48 -32.24 18.48
C SER A 240 -25.18 -31.76 19.15
N LYS A 241 -24.78 -32.39 20.26
CA LYS A 241 -23.50 -32.13 20.93
C LYS A 241 -22.31 -32.46 20.02
N ASN A 242 -22.35 -33.58 19.31
CA ASN A 242 -21.29 -33.98 18.38
C ASN A 242 -21.21 -33.02 17.18
N GLU A 243 -22.35 -32.60 16.62
CA GLU A 243 -22.40 -31.58 15.57
C GLU A 243 -21.82 -30.25 16.04
N MET A 244 -22.17 -29.80 17.25
CA MET A 244 -21.61 -28.58 17.83
C MET A 244 -20.11 -28.69 18.07
N ALA A 245 -19.63 -29.82 18.58
CA ALA A 245 -18.20 -30.07 18.77
C ALA A 245 -17.42 -30.02 17.44
N ASN A 246 -17.97 -30.63 16.38
CA ASN A 246 -17.36 -30.57 15.05
C ASN A 246 -17.33 -29.15 14.48
N ARG A 247 -18.40 -28.36 14.70
CA ARG A 247 -18.43 -26.93 14.30
C ARG A 247 -17.40 -26.11 15.07
N LEU A 248 -17.27 -26.32 16.38
CA LEU A 248 -16.28 -25.65 17.22
C LEU A 248 -14.87 -25.96 16.74
N ALA A 249 -14.54 -27.23 16.49
CA ALA A 249 -13.23 -27.62 15.96
C ALA A 249 -12.94 -26.97 14.59
N GLY A 250 -13.94 -26.84 13.72
CA GLY A 250 -13.81 -26.14 12.44
C GLY A 250 -13.55 -24.64 12.60
N LEU A 251 -14.22 -23.98 13.54
CA LEU A 251 -14.01 -22.57 13.86
C LEU A 251 -12.64 -22.32 14.51
N GLU A 252 -12.19 -23.19 15.40
CA GLU A 252 -10.86 -23.12 16.03
C GLU A 252 -9.76 -23.21 14.98
N ASN A 253 -9.84 -24.18 14.05
CA ASN A 253 -8.89 -24.31 12.95
C ASN A 253 -8.89 -23.07 12.04
N SER A 254 -10.07 -22.52 11.73
CA SER A 254 -10.20 -21.32 10.91
C SER A 254 -9.58 -20.10 11.61
N LEU A 255 -9.88 -19.92 12.90
CA LEU A 255 -9.33 -18.84 13.72
C LEU A 255 -7.80 -18.93 13.81
N GLU A 256 -7.25 -20.13 13.97
CA GLU A 256 -5.80 -20.33 14.03
C GLU A 256 -5.14 -20.00 12.68
N SER A 257 -5.74 -20.44 11.57
CA SER A 257 -5.24 -20.07 10.24
C SER A 257 -5.29 -18.55 9.98
N GLU A 258 -6.33 -17.87 10.48
CA GLU A 258 -6.49 -16.41 10.37
C GLU A 258 -5.46 -15.67 11.23
N LYS A 259 -5.16 -16.16 12.44
CA LYS A 259 -4.08 -15.60 13.29
C LYS A 259 -2.72 -15.70 12.60
N VAL A 260 -2.38 -16.87 12.05
CA VAL A 260 -1.11 -17.06 11.32
C VAL A 260 -1.03 -16.12 10.12
N SER A 261 -2.12 -15.99 9.35
CA SER A 261 -2.20 -15.05 8.24
C SER A 261 -2.02 -13.59 8.70
N ARG A 262 -2.66 -13.19 9.80
CA ARG A 262 -2.53 -11.86 10.40
C ARG A 262 -1.12 -11.57 10.87
N GLU A 263 -0.44 -12.53 11.50
CA GLU A 263 0.96 -12.38 11.91
C GLU A 263 1.90 -12.17 10.71
N GLN A 264 1.66 -12.89 9.61
CA GLN A 264 2.40 -12.69 8.37
C GLN A 264 2.17 -11.29 7.79
N LEU A 265 0.92 -10.82 7.76
CA LEU A 265 0.59 -9.47 7.30
C LEU A 265 1.23 -8.38 8.17
N ILE A 266 1.29 -8.57 9.49
CA ILE A 266 2.00 -7.64 10.39
C ILE A 266 3.49 -7.59 10.05
N LYS A 267 4.15 -8.74 9.89
CA LYS A 267 5.56 -8.79 9.48
C LYS A 267 5.81 -8.11 8.13
N GLN A 268 4.94 -8.34 7.15
CA GLN A 268 5.03 -7.68 5.84
C GLN A 268 4.82 -6.17 5.95
N LYS A 269 3.88 -5.72 6.77
CA LYS A 269 3.65 -4.29 7.03
C LYS A 269 4.88 -3.64 7.66
N ASP A 270 5.51 -4.29 8.64
CA ASP A 270 6.71 -3.76 9.29
C ASP A 270 7.89 -3.67 8.31
N GLN A 271 8.07 -4.70 7.46
CA GLN A 271 9.03 -4.66 6.36
C GLN A 271 8.77 -3.50 5.40
N LEU A 272 7.53 -3.30 4.95
CA LEU A 272 7.15 -2.18 4.08
C LEU A 272 7.41 -0.83 4.74
N ASN A 273 7.09 -0.68 6.03
CA ASN A 273 7.36 0.55 6.76
C ASN A 273 8.86 0.85 6.85
N SER A 274 9.70 -0.17 7.12
CA SER A 274 11.16 0.01 7.11
C SER A 274 11.70 0.39 5.74
N LEU A 275 11.16 -0.21 4.67
CA LEU A 275 11.53 0.12 3.29
C LEU A 275 11.11 1.56 2.94
N LEU A 276 9.90 1.96 3.33
CA LEU A 276 9.39 3.31 3.15
C LEU A 276 10.30 4.34 3.85
N ALA A 277 10.67 4.10 5.11
CA ALA A 277 11.57 4.97 5.86
C ALA A 277 12.97 5.09 5.20
N SER A 278 13.49 3.99 4.64
CA SER A 278 14.73 4.00 3.87
C SER A 278 14.59 4.85 2.59
N LEU A 279 13.49 4.67 1.85
CA LEU A 279 13.23 5.44 0.62
C LEU A 279 13.03 6.93 0.91
N GLU A 280 12.34 7.29 1.99
CA GLU A 280 12.18 8.68 2.44
C GLU A 280 13.54 9.30 2.79
N SER A 281 14.40 8.57 3.51
CA SER A 281 15.76 9.02 3.83
C SER A 281 16.61 9.23 2.58
N GLU A 282 16.58 8.30 1.64
CA GLU A 282 17.29 8.46 0.36
C GLU A 282 16.71 9.63 -0.46
N GLY A 283 15.39 9.82 -0.45
CA GLY A 283 14.71 10.95 -1.09
C GLY A 283 15.20 12.29 -0.53
N ALA A 284 15.24 12.43 0.80
CA ALA A 284 15.75 13.62 1.46
C ALA A 284 17.23 13.89 1.14
N GLU A 285 18.06 12.85 1.05
CA GLU A 285 19.46 12.99 0.65
C GLU A 285 19.60 13.44 -0.81
N ARG A 286 18.80 12.88 -1.73
CA ARG A 286 18.77 13.31 -3.13
C ARG A 286 18.32 14.76 -3.28
N GLU A 287 17.29 15.19 -2.55
CA GLU A 287 16.84 16.59 -2.53
C GLU A 287 17.94 17.55 -2.04
N LYS A 288 18.66 17.17 -0.96
CA LYS A 288 19.79 17.97 -0.48
C LYS A 288 20.88 18.11 -1.55
N ARG A 289 21.24 17.00 -2.21
CA ARG A 289 22.23 17.01 -3.30
C ARG A 289 21.77 17.86 -4.50
N LEU A 290 20.48 17.83 -4.83
CA LEU A 290 19.91 18.69 -5.88
C LEU A 290 20.05 20.17 -5.53
N ARG A 291 19.70 20.57 -4.30
CA ARG A 291 19.88 21.97 -3.85
C ARG A 291 21.34 22.42 -3.88
N GLU A 292 22.27 21.55 -3.49
CA GLU A 292 23.70 21.84 -3.57
C GLU A 292 24.18 22.01 -5.03
N LEU A 293 23.67 21.21 -5.97
CA LEU A 293 23.97 21.33 -7.39
C LEU A 293 23.35 22.58 -8.01
N GLU A 294 22.12 22.93 -7.65
CA GLU A 294 21.44 24.17 -8.07
C GLU A 294 22.23 25.39 -7.61
N ALA A 295 22.66 25.44 -6.33
CA ALA A 295 23.47 26.53 -5.82
C ALA A 295 24.82 26.67 -6.55
N LYS A 296 25.47 25.53 -6.85
CA LYS A 296 26.69 25.52 -7.68
C LYS A 296 26.42 26.00 -9.10
N LEU A 297 25.29 25.61 -9.69
CA LEU A 297 24.91 26.05 -11.03
C LEU A 297 24.71 27.57 -11.06
N ASP A 298 23.96 28.13 -10.11
CA ASP A 298 23.76 29.58 -9.98
C ASP A 298 25.09 30.33 -9.80
N GLU A 299 25.99 29.81 -8.98
CA GLU A 299 27.34 30.37 -8.80
C GLU A 299 28.13 30.34 -10.12
N THR A 300 28.11 29.23 -10.85
CA THR A 300 28.79 29.13 -12.15
C THR A 300 28.19 30.05 -13.20
N LEU A 301 26.87 30.24 -13.22
CA LEU A 301 26.19 31.17 -14.13
C LEU A 301 26.56 32.62 -13.83
N LYS A 302 26.60 33.00 -12.55
CA LYS A 302 27.05 34.33 -12.12
C LYS A 302 28.50 34.59 -12.50
N ASN A 303 29.38 33.61 -12.29
CA ASN A 303 30.78 33.70 -12.69
C ASN A 303 30.92 33.84 -14.22
N LEU A 304 30.13 33.09 -14.98
CA LEU A 304 30.10 33.19 -16.45
C LEU A 304 29.62 34.58 -16.93
N GLU A 305 28.65 35.19 -16.27
CA GLU A 305 28.20 36.56 -16.58
C GLU A 305 29.30 37.60 -16.30
N LEU A 306 29.99 37.48 -15.16
CA LEU A 306 31.13 38.35 -14.83
C LEU A 306 32.25 38.20 -15.86
N GLU A 307 32.56 36.97 -16.27
CA GLU A 307 33.57 36.71 -17.30
C GLU A 307 33.17 37.27 -18.67
N LYS A 308 31.89 37.16 -19.06
CA LYS A 308 31.37 37.79 -20.28
C LYS A 308 31.49 39.32 -20.24
N LEU A 309 31.17 39.95 -19.11
CA LEU A 309 31.29 41.41 -18.96
C LEU A 309 32.76 41.85 -19.06
N ALA A 310 33.66 41.16 -18.36
CA ALA A 310 35.10 41.42 -18.43
C ALA A 310 35.64 41.25 -19.86
N ARG A 311 35.15 40.23 -20.58
CA ARG A 311 35.50 40.01 -21.99
C ARG A 311 35.02 41.15 -22.88
N MET A 312 33.78 41.63 -22.72
CA MET A 312 33.25 42.77 -23.47
C MET A 312 34.08 44.05 -23.24
N GLU A 313 34.48 44.32 -21.99
CA GLU A 313 35.35 45.46 -21.68
C GLU A 313 36.73 45.34 -22.36
N LEU A 314 37.30 44.13 -22.37
CA LEU A 314 38.60 43.87 -23.00
C LEU A 314 38.52 44.03 -24.52
N GLU A 315 37.45 43.53 -25.15
CA GLU A 315 37.16 43.72 -26.59
C GLU A 315 36.98 45.22 -26.93
N ALA A 316 36.28 45.99 -26.10
CA ALA A 316 36.14 47.43 -26.30
C ALA A 316 37.48 48.19 -26.17
N ARG A 317 38.33 47.79 -25.22
CA ARG A 317 39.69 48.33 -25.08
C ARG A 317 40.55 47.99 -26.28
N LEU A 318 40.47 46.74 -26.77
CA LEU A 318 41.17 46.29 -27.97
C LEU A 318 40.77 47.14 -29.18
N ALA A 319 39.47 47.30 -29.44
CA ALA A 319 38.96 48.10 -30.56
C ALA A 319 39.44 49.57 -30.49
N LYS A 320 39.51 50.15 -29.28
CA LYS A 320 40.09 51.48 -29.08
C LYS A 320 41.57 51.50 -29.44
N THR A 321 42.36 50.55 -28.96
CA THR A 321 43.80 50.47 -29.26
C THR A 321 44.07 50.23 -30.74
N GLU A 322 43.23 49.46 -31.44
CA GLU A 322 43.34 49.24 -32.88
C GLU A 322 43.05 50.51 -33.67
N LYS A 323 42.04 51.29 -33.25
CA LYS A 323 41.75 52.61 -33.84
C LYS A 323 42.91 53.58 -33.62
N ASP A 324 43.45 53.64 -32.41
CA ASP A 324 44.60 54.48 -32.08
C ASP A 324 45.83 54.08 -32.90
N ARG A 325 46.07 52.77 -33.06
CA ARG A 325 47.13 52.22 -33.94
C ARG A 325 46.94 52.65 -35.39
N ALA A 326 45.73 52.54 -35.95
CA ALA A 326 45.46 52.92 -37.34
C ALA A 326 45.69 54.43 -37.58
N ILE A 327 45.36 55.28 -36.61
CA ILE A 327 45.63 56.73 -36.67
C ILE A 327 47.16 56.98 -36.68
N LEU A 328 47.91 56.27 -35.84
CA LEU A 328 49.37 56.39 -35.81
C LEU A 328 50.03 55.89 -37.11
N GLU A 329 49.53 54.81 -37.70
CA GLU A 329 50.01 54.30 -38.99
C GLU A 329 49.76 55.31 -40.12
N LEU A 330 48.60 55.97 -40.14
CA LEU A 330 48.29 57.01 -41.12
C LEU A 330 49.21 58.24 -40.97
N LYS A 331 49.42 58.71 -39.73
CA LYS A 331 50.37 59.79 -39.44
C LYS A 331 51.80 59.43 -39.81
N LEU A 332 52.20 58.17 -39.59
CA LEU A 332 53.53 57.69 -39.98
C LEU A 332 53.68 57.70 -41.51
N ALA A 333 52.66 57.29 -42.25
CA ALA A 333 52.66 57.34 -43.71
C ALA A 333 52.76 58.78 -44.25
N GLU A 334 52.01 59.72 -43.67
CA GLU A 334 52.10 61.15 -44.01
C GLU A 334 53.51 61.71 -43.76
N ALA A 335 54.10 61.39 -42.60
CA ALA A 335 55.45 61.82 -42.27
C ALA A 335 56.53 61.23 -43.20
N ILE A 336 56.35 59.97 -43.64
CA ILE A 336 57.25 59.33 -44.62
C ILE A 336 57.13 60.00 -45.99
N ASP A 337 55.92 60.32 -46.46
CA ASP A 337 55.71 61.03 -47.73
C ASP A 337 56.31 62.44 -47.70
N GLU A 338 56.10 63.18 -46.61
CA GLU A 338 56.68 64.51 -46.41
C GLU A 338 58.21 64.46 -46.37
N LYS A 339 58.78 63.48 -45.65
CA LYS A 339 60.22 63.22 -45.65
C LYS A 339 60.74 62.93 -47.06
N SER A 340 60.06 62.10 -47.83
CA SER A 340 60.48 61.75 -49.21
C SER A 340 60.47 62.99 -50.13
N LYS A 341 59.46 63.85 -50.02
CA LYS A 341 59.39 65.12 -50.75
C LYS A 341 60.55 66.05 -50.41
N LEU A 342 60.88 66.17 -49.11
CA LEU A 342 62.01 66.98 -48.65
C LEU A 342 63.35 66.42 -49.16
N GLU A 343 63.55 65.11 -49.11
CA GLU A 343 64.76 64.46 -49.65
C GLU A 343 64.93 64.71 -51.15
N GLN A 344 63.85 64.64 -51.94
CA GLN A 344 63.87 64.96 -53.37
C GLN A 344 64.23 66.43 -53.64
N GLN A 345 63.70 67.36 -52.84
CA GLN A 345 64.03 68.79 -52.96
C GLN A 345 65.50 69.08 -52.64
N ILE A 346 66.04 68.44 -51.60
CA ILE A 346 67.46 68.57 -51.22
C ILE A 346 68.35 68.06 -52.36
N GLU A 347 68.06 66.89 -52.93
CA GLU A 347 68.87 66.33 -54.02
C GLU A 347 68.79 67.17 -55.30
N ALA A 348 67.60 67.67 -55.66
CA ALA A 348 67.43 68.56 -56.81
C ALA A 348 68.26 69.85 -56.66
N THR A 349 68.30 70.41 -55.45
CA THR A 349 69.09 71.61 -55.15
C THR A 349 70.60 71.32 -55.23
N ARG A 350 71.03 70.15 -54.75
CA ARG A 350 72.43 69.70 -54.81
C ARG A 350 72.93 69.57 -56.25
N ILE A 351 72.13 68.96 -57.13
CA ILE A 351 72.47 68.78 -58.56
C ILE A 351 72.60 70.13 -59.26
N ARG A 352 71.69 71.08 -59.01
CA ARG A 352 71.72 72.42 -59.61
C ARG A 352 72.99 73.18 -59.21
N GLY A 353 73.34 73.18 -57.93
CA GLY A 353 74.55 73.87 -57.44
C GLY A 353 75.85 73.30 -58.01
N ALA A 354 75.94 71.98 -58.21
CA ALA A 354 77.11 71.35 -58.82
C ALA A 354 77.31 71.77 -60.29
N ALA A 355 76.22 71.87 -61.06
CA ALA A 355 76.26 72.28 -62.47
C ALA A 355 76.71 73.75 -62.63
N GLU A 356 76.21 74.66 -61.79
CA GLU A 356 76.58 76.08 -61.82
C GLU A 356 78.08 76.30 -61.54
N ALA A 357 78.63 75.60 -60.54
CA ALA A 357 80.06 75.70 -60.20
C ALA A 357 80.98 75.25 -61.35
N GLN A 358 80.61 74.18 -62.05
CA GLN A 358 81.38 73.68 -63.20
C GLN A 358 81.34 74.67 -64.38
N GLY A 359 80.18 75.28 -64.65
CA GLY A 359 80.02 76.27 -65.72
C GLY A 359 80.86 77.53 -65.53
N LEU A 360 80.89 78.08 -64.31
CA LEU A 360 81.67 79.28 -63.97
C LEU A 360 83.18 79.08 -64.14
N GLY A 361 83.70 77.89 -63.77
CA GLY A 361 85.13 77.58 -63.89
C GLY A 361 85.62 77.56 -65.34
N LEU A 362 84.80 77.05 -66.26
CA LEU A 362 85.16 76.95 -67.68
C LEU A 362 85.22 78.34 -68.34
N LEU A 363 84.25 79.21 -68.04
CA LEU A 363 84.14 80.55 -68.62
C LEU A 363 85.36 81.42 -68.27
N ARG A 364 85.78 81.41 -66.99
CA ARG A 364 86.94 82.18 -66.51
C ARG A 364 88.24 81.81 -67.23
N LYS A 365 88.47 80.51 -67.47
CA LYS A 365 89.69 80.00 -68.12
C LYS A 365 89.82 80.49 -69.56
N ASN A 366 88.72 80.51 -70.32
CA ASN A 366 88.76 80.89 -71.73
C ASN A 366 89.01 82.40 -71.94
N LEU A 367 88.38 83.25 -71.13
CA LEU A 367 88.56 84.71 -71.20
C LEU A 367 90.01 85.15 -70.90
N ASP A 368 90.64 84.56 -69.89
CA ASP A 368 92.02 84.87 -69.50
C ASP A 368 93.04 84.55 -70.62
N THR A 369 92.77 83.48 -71.38
CA THR A 369 93.61 83.04 -72.50
C THR A 369 93.57 84.06 -73.65
N HIS A 370 92.38 84.55 -74.01
CA HIS A 370 92.21 85.52 -75.10
C HIS A 370 92.92 86.87 -74.84
N VAL A 371 92.85 87.39 -73.61
CA VAL A 371 93.50 88.66 -73.23
C VAL A 371 95.02 88.58 -73.35
N HIS A 372 95.60 87.45 -72.92
CA HIS A 372 97.04 87.22 -73.00
C HIS A 372 97.57 87.23 -74.46
N ASP A 373 96.81 86.67 -75.40
CA ASP A 373 97.21 86.63 -76.81
C ASP A 373 97.22 88.03 -77.47
N LEU A 374 96.25 88.88 -77.16
CA LEU A 374 96.20 90.27 -77.66
C LEU A 374 97.36 91.13 -77.15
N LEU A 375 97.70 91.01 -75.86
CA LEU A 375 98.83 91.73 -75.25
C LEU A 375 100.18 91.33 -75.85
N LYS A 376 100.30 90.10 -76.35
CA LYS A 376 101.51 89.60 -77.02
C LYS A 376 101.73 90.26 -78.38
N TRP A 377 100.67 90.52 -79.13
CA TRP A 377 100.72 91.22 -80.42
C TRP A 377 101.04 92.71 -80.27
N GLN A 378 100.48 93.38 -79.26
CA GLN A 378 100.73 94.80 -79.00
C GLN A 378 102.23 95.12 -78.80
N LYS A 379 103.00 94.18 -78.22
CA LYS A 379 104.44 94.33 -77.99
C LYS A 379 105.31 94.30 -79.25
N LEU A 380 104.79 93.89 -80.42
CA LEU A 380 105.58 93.67 -81.64
C LEU A 380 105.62 94.85 -82.62
N THR A 381 104.80 95.90 -82.44
CA THR A 381 104.56 96.89 -83.53
C THR A 381 104.78 98.36 -83.23
N MET A 382 104.93 98.83 -81.98
CA MET A 382 105.13 100.27 -81.69
C MET A 382 105.96 100.49 -80.43
N GLU A 383 107.07 101.25 -80.55
CA GLU A 383 107.77 101.88 -79.43
C GLU A 383 106.96 103.12 -78.97
N ASN A 384 106.64 103.16 -77.68
CA ASN A 384 106.03 104.26 -76.93
C ASN A 384 104.61 104.72 -77.34
N SER A 385 103.58 104.18 -76.67
CA SER A 385 102.65 105.03 -75.89
C SER A 385 101.65 104.22 -75.06
N SER A 386 101.36 104.85 -73.93
CA SER A 386 100.42 104.64 -72.82
C SER A 386 99.17 103.78 -73.00
N SER A 387 98.91 103.06 -71.89
CA SER A 387 97.63 102.53 -71.42
C SER A 387 96.45 103.49 -71.59
N SER A 388 95.33 102.97 -72.09
CA SER A 388 94.01 103.54 -71.85
C SER A 388 93.03 102.46 -71.43
N SER A 389 92.30 102.80 -70.37
CA SER A 389 91.27 102.05 -69.65
C SER A 389 90.26 101.38 -70.58
N ILE A 390 89.93 100.11 -70.28
CA ILE A 390 88.76 99.43 -70.83
C ILE A 390 87.52 100.11 -70.24
N ASP A 391 86.60 100.50 -71.13
CA ASP A 391 85.41 101.31 -70.87
C ASP A 391 84.52 100.76 -69.74
N ASP A 392 84.27 101.61 -68.73
CA ASP A 392 83.32 101.38 -67.62
C ASP A 392 81.85 101.23 -68.07
N GLN A 393 81.56 101.46 -69.36
CA GLN A 393 80.20 101.39 -69.91
C GLN A 393 79.60 99.98 -69.88
N ILE A 394 80.41 98.93 -69.95
CA ILE A 394 79.88 97.56 -69.94
C ILE A 394 79.38 97.18 -68.55
N ILE A 395 80.08 97.56 -67.47
CA ILE A 395 79.72 97.17 -66.10
C ILE A 395 78.38 97.78 -65.67
N VAL A 396 78.12 99.03 -66.06
CA VAL A 396 76.86 99.74 -65.76
C VAL A 396 75.66 99.11 -66.47
N GLU A 397 75.84 98.60 -67.69
CA GLU A 397 74.75 97.99 -68.46
C GLU A 397 74.30 96.62 -67.91
N VAL A 398 75.14 95.90 -67.15
CA VAL A 398 74.82 94.56 -66.63
C VAL A 398 74.64 94.44 -65.12
N SER A 399 75.06 95.42 -64.32
CA SER A 399 75.11 95.28 -62.84
C SER A 399 73.76 95.05 -62.13
N GLY A 400 72.62 95.21 -62.82
CA GLY A 400 71.27 95.03 -62.27
C GLY A 400 70.50 93.79 -62.77
N LEU A 401 71.07 93.03 -63.71
CA LEU A 401 70.37 91.92 -64.34
C LEU A 401 70.60 90.60 -63.56
N PRO A 402 69.66 89.63 -63.56
CA PRO A 402 69.93 88.26 -63.10
C PRO A 402 71.14 87.68 -63.84
N PHE A 403 71.93 86.80 -63.19
CA PHE A 403 73.17 86.28 -63.77
C PHE A 403 73.01 85.76 -65.21
N GLY A 404 71.89 85.08 -65.51
CA GLY A 404 71.59 84.62 -66.87
C GLY A 404 71.45 85.75 -67.92
N GLU A 405 70.90 86.90 -67.54
CA GLU A 405 70.80 88.07 -68.40
C GLU A 405 72.11 88.87 -68.46
N GLN A 406 72.87 88.92 -67.36
CA GLN A 406 74.24 89.47 -67.36
C GLN A 406 75.11 88.77 -68.41
N VAL A 407 75.10 87.43 -68.40
CA VAL A 407 75.86 86.60 -69.35
C VAL A 407 75.40 86.84 -70.78
N LYS A 408 74.09 86.96 -71.03
CA LYS A 408 73.54 87.19 -72.37
C LYS A 408 73.98 88.54 -72.96
N HIS A 409 73.97 89.60 -72.16
CA HIS A 409 74.39 90.93 -72.59
C HIS A 409 75.90 90.97 -72.89
N LEU A 410 76.72 90.41 -72.00
CA LEU A 410 78.17 90.31 -72.19
C LEU A 410 78.53 89.47 -73.43
N ALA A 411 77.84 88.36 -73.68
CA ALA A 411 78.05 87.52 -74.85
C ALA A 411 77.82 88.29 -76.17
N THR A 412 76.78 89.13 -76.21
CA THR A 412 76.42 89.92 -77.40
C THR A 412 77.48 90.98 -77.71
N LYS A 413 78.00 91.67 -76.68
CA LYS A 413 79.09 92.65 -76.85
C LYS A 413 80.39 91.98 -77.30
N LEU A 414 80.75 90.85 -76.68
CA LEU A 414 81.95 90.09 -77.02
C LEU A 414 81.92 89.59 -78.48
N GLU A 415 80.75 89.19 -78.99
CA GLU A 415 80.59 88.79 -80.39
C GLU A 415 80.87 89.95 -81.36
N ALA A 416 80.40 91.15 -81.05
CA ALA A 416 80.67 92.35 -81.85
C ALA A 416 82.16 92.73 -81.83
N GLU A 417 82.82 92.65 -80.68
CA GLU A 417 84.27 92.89 -80.55
C GLU A 417 85.09 91.86 -81.32
N ASN A 418 84.75 90.56 -81.21
CA ASN A 418 85.41 89.49 -81.95
C ASN A 418 85.33 89.71 -83.46
N LEU A 419 84.20 90.18 -83.99
CA LEU A 419 84.04 90.50 -85.41
C LEU A 419 84.98 91.63 -85.87
N ALA A 420 85.21 92.63 -85.01
CA ALA A 420 86.13 93.73 -85.27
C ALA A 420 87.60 93.27 -85.25
N ILE A 421 87.99 92.47 -84.25
CA ILE A 421 89.35 91.90 -84.14
C ILE A 421 89.66 91.01 -85.34
N MET A 422 88.71 90.18 -85.78
CA MET A 422 88.88 89.32 -86.97
C MET A 422 89.13 90.12 -88.25
N LYS A 423 88.46 91.27 -88.43
CA LYS A 423 88.73 92.16 -89.57
C LYS A 423 90.15 92.73 -89.54
N LEU A 424 90.63 93.15 -88.35
CA LEU A 424 91.98 93.67 -88.18
C LEU A 424 93.06 92.61 -88.47
N LEU A 425 92.86 91.38 -88.00
CA LEU A 425 93.76 90.26 -88.25
C LEU A 425 93.88 89.97 -89.75
N ASN A 426 92.75 89.90 -90.46
CA ASN A 426 92.73 89.69 -91.92
C ASN A 426 93.49 90.79 -92.67
N GLN A 427 93.27 92.06 -92.31
CA GLN A 427 93.95 93.20 -92.92
C GLN A 427 95.48 93.11 -92.75
N LYS A 428 95.93 92.70 -91.55
CA LYS A 428 97.36 92.59 -91.24
C LYS A 428 98.04 91.43 -91.98
N GLU A 429 97.33 90.34 -92.19
CA GLU A 429 97.80 89.22 -93.02
C GLU A 429 98.01 89.62 -94.48
N ASP A 430 97.14 90.46 -95.03
CA ASP A 430 97.25 90.95 -96.42
C ASP A 430 98.41 91.94 -96.61
N ASP A 431 98.64 92.83 -95.64
CA ASP A 431 99.81 93.73 -95.63
C ASP A 431 101.15 92.98 -95.61
N LEU A 432 101.24 91.91 -94.80
CA LEU A 432 102.42 91.06 -94.70
C LEU A 432 102.71 90.29 -96.01
N LYS A 433 101.67 89.90 -96.75
CA LYS A 433 101.82 89.30 -98.10
C LYS A 433 102.33 90.33 -99.11
N ALA A 434 101.84 91.57 -99.06
CA ALA A 434 102.25 92.64 -99.98
C ALA A 434 103.73 93.08 -99.78
N GLN A 435 104.22 93.14 -98.52
CA GLN A 435 105.62 93.45 -98.22
C GLN A 435 106.60 92.38 -98.73
N LYS A 436 106.23 91.09 -98.65
CA LYS A 436 107.04 89.99 -99.20
C LYS A 436 107.18 90.04 -100.73
N LEU A 437 106.21 90.62 -101.44
CA LEU A 437 106.25 90.74 -102.90
C LEU A 437 107.15 91.90 -103.39
N LYS A 438 107.27 92.98 -102.61
CA LYS A 438 108.11 94.15 -102.95
C LYS A 438 109.60 93.91 -102.70
N SER A 439 109.96 93.09 -101.71
CA SER A 439 111.36 92.77 -101.39
C SER A 439 112.01 91.76 -102.34
N SER A 440 111.25 91.06 -103.20
CA SER A 440 111.78 90.10 -104.18
C SER A 440 112.18 90.71 -105.54
N LYS A 441 111.74 91.94 -105.87
CA LYS A 441 112.06 92.61 -107.15
C LYS A 441 113.33 93.49 -107.13
N SER A 442 113.95 93.72 -105.96
CA SER A 442 115.18 94.52 -105.80
C SER A 442 116.47 93.68 -105.76
N LYS A 443 116.39 92.40 -106.16
CA LYS A 443 117.50 91.41 -106.12
C LYS A 443 117.78 90.74 -107.49
N LYS A 444 117.46 91.43 -108.58
CA LYS A 444 117.98 91.19 -109.94
C LYS A 444 118.39 92.54 -110.50
#